data_AF-A0A1E3T3V0-F1
#
_entry.id   AF-A0A1E3T3V0-F1
#
_cell.length_a   1.000
_cell.length_b   1.000
_cell.length_c   1.000
_cell.angle_alpha   90.00
_cell.angle_beta   90.00
_cell.angle_gamma   90.00
#
_symmetry.space_group_name_H-M   'P 1'
#
loop_
_entity.id
_entity.type
_entity.pdbx_description
1 polymer ?
#
loop_
_entity_poly.entity_id
_entity_poly.type
_entity_poly.pdbx_seq_one_letter_code
_entity_poly.pdbx_strand_id
1 'polypeptide(L)'
;MVASLAKLVRDTVAVRITVAVLLGVVVAIVVGNAAGWRFALAGWIAAAGVYVVWTQVIFFGMNADQTRIWATREDPTRWVADAVILSASIASLGGVGYVVAATSRAGAESGQAAVVGILTVAASWFAVHTLFTGHYARLYYSDDPGGIDFHDPEPPRFRDFAYVAFTVGMTYQVSDTEINLTSIRGTVLRHALISYLLGAVVLAVTINLIAGLSSKL
;
A
#
# COMPACT_ATOMS: atom_id res chain seq x y z
N MET A 1 6.34 6.64 31.80
CA MET A 1 5.30 7.28 30.95
C MET A 1 5.77 7.46 29.50
N VAL A 2 6.88 8.18 29.23
CA VAL A 2 7.40 8.42 27.86
C VAL A 2 7.77 7.14 27.10
N ALA A 3 8.40 6.16 27.75
CA ALA A 3 8.75 4.87 27.13
C ALA A 3 7.52 4.01 26.76
N SER A 4 6.43 4.12 27.54
CA SER A 4 5.15 3.46 27.25
C SER A 4 4.42 4.14 26.10
N LEU A 5 4.48 5.47 26.03
CA LEU A 5 3.91 6.24 24.92
C LEU A 5 4.67 5.99 23.61
N ALA A 6 6.01 5.94 23.64
CA ALA A 6 6.83 5.63 22.48
C ALA A 6 6.57 4.21 21.96
N LYS A 7 6.35 3.24 22.86
CA LYS A 7 5.98 1.86 22.51
C LYS A 7 4.56 1.79 21.92
N LEU A 8 3.60 2.52 22.50
CA LEU A 8 2.23 2.61 21.99
C LEU A 8 2.17 3.27 20.59
N VAL A 9 2.90 4.38 20.40
CA VAL A 9 3.00 5.11 19.14
C VAL A 9 3.72 4.30 18.06
N ARG A 10 4.71 3.50 18.44
CA ARG A 10 5.45 2.64 17.52
C ARG A 10 4.65 1.39 17.13
N ASP A 11 3.92 0.80 18.06
CA ASP A 11 3.43 -0.55 17.88
C ASP A 11 1.99 -0.65 17.33
N THR A 12 1.13 0.34 17.56
CA THR A 12 -0.29 0.27 17.19
C THR A 12 -0.55 0.73 15.76
N VAL A 13 -1.14 -0.15 14.93
CA VAL A 13 -1.48 0.16 13.53
C VAL A 13 -2.39 1.39 13.43
N ALA A 14 -3.38 1.51 14.32
CA ALA A 14 -4.31 2.63 14.35
C ALA A 14 -3.59 3.97 14.52
N VAL A 15 -2.61 4.07 15.42
CA VAL A 15 -1.84 5.31 15.62
C VAL A 15 -1.10 5.72 14.36
N ARG A 16 -0.42 4.77 13.69
CA ARG A 16 0.31 5.05 12.46
C ARG A 16 -0.63 5.56 11.37
N ILE A 17 -1.79 4.93 11.21
CA ILE A 17 -2.81 5.34 10.24
C ILE A 17 -3.37 6.72 10.59
N THR A 18 -3.71 6.97 11.86
CA THR A 18 -4.19 8.29 12.29
C THR A 18 -3.16 9.38 12.00
N VAL A 19 -1.88 9.16 12.33
CA VAL A 19 -0.81 10.13 12.06
C VAL A 19 -0.62 10.33 10.56
N ALA A 20 -0.60 9.25 9.77
CA ALA A 20 -0.50 9.32 8.32
C ALA A 20 -1.66 10.11 7.69
N VAL A 21 -2.90 9.86 8.13
CA VAL A 21 -4.09 10.59 7.66
C VAL A 21 -4.03 12.05 8.04
N LEU A 22 -3.72 12.39 9.30
CA LEU A 22 -3.63 13.79 9.73
C LEU A 22 -2.57 14.55 8.94
N LEU A 23 -1.39 13.95 8.77
CA LEU A 23 -0.32 14.55 7.97
C LEU A 23 -0.74 14.71 6.50
N GLY A 24 -1.40 13.71 5.93
CA GLY A 24 -1.94 13.79 4.57
C GLY A 24 -2.98 14.91 4.41
N VAL A 25 -3.88 15.08 5.37
CA VAL A 25 -4.87 16.18 5.38
C VAL A 25 -4.17 17.54 5.44
N VAL A 26 -3.17 17.69 6.32
CA VAL A 26 -2.38 18.92 6.41
C VAL A 26 -1.68 19.22 5.08
N VAL A 27 -1.03 18.22 4.47
CA VAL A 27 -0.39 18.37 3.16
C VAL A 27 -1.41 18.73 2.07
N ALA A 28 -2.57 18.09 2.04
CA ALA A 28 -3.63 18.40 1.07
C ALA A 28 -4.10 19.85 1.19
N ILE A 29 -4.30 20.36 2.42
CA ILE A 29 -4.73 21.73 2.67
C ILE A 29 -3.63 22.72 2.27
N VAL A 30 -2.38 22.47 2.68
CA VAL A 30 -1.25 23.36 2.37
C VAL A 30 -1.02 23.45 0.86
N VAL A 31 -0.94 22.31 0.17
CA VAL A 31 -0.77 22.25 -1.29
C VAL A 31 -1.99 22.83 -1.99
N GLY A 32 -3.19 22.51 -1.52
CA GLY A 32 -4.47 23.01 -2.02
C GLY A 32 -4.53 24.54 -2.07
N ASN A 33 -4.08 25.21 -1.00
CA ASN A 33 -4.07 26.66 -0.91
C ASN A 33 -2.88 27.32 -1.63
N ALA A 34 -1.71 26.66 -1.66
CA ALA A 34 -0.49 27.24 -2.23
C ALA A 34 -0.35 27.05 -3.75
N ALA A 35 -0.79 25.90 -4.28
CA ALA A 35 -0.61 25.50 -5.68
C ALA A 35 -1.94 25.22 -6.41
N GLY A 36 -3.06 25.25 -5.68
CA GLY A 36 -4.41 24.95 -6.19
C GLY A 36 -4.95 23.61 -5.67
N TRP A 37 -6.28 23.45 -5.72
CA TRP A 37 -6.97 22.25 -5.22
C TRP A 37 -6.92 21.05 -6.19
N ARG A 38 -6.68 21.27 -7.48
CA ARG A 38 -5.99 20.26 -8.30
C ARG A 38 -4.62 20.06 -7.64
N PHE A 39 -3.97 18.93 -7.46
CA PHE A 39 -2.80 18.72 -6.59
C PHE A 39 -3.10 18.43 -5.11
N ALA A 40 -4.34 18.53 -4.63
CA ALA A 40 -4.68 18.07 -3.28
C ALA A 40 -4.37 16.56 -3.06
N LEU A 41 -4.28 15.76 -4.14
CA LEU A 41 -3.81 14.38 -4.11
C LEU A 41 -2.38 14.21 -3.55
N ALA A 42 -1.58 15.28 -3.49
CA ALA A 42 -0.31 15.27 -2.77
C ALA A 42 -0.47 14.86 -1.29
N GLY A 43 -1.62 15.15 -0.68
CA GLY A 43 -1.93 14.69 0.66
C GLY A 43 -2.08 13.16 0.77
N TRP A 44 -2.67 12.52 -0.25
CA TRP A 44 -2.73 11.06 -0.31
C TRP A 44 -1.34 10.44 -0.46
N ILE A 45 -0.52 11.00 -1.36
CA ILE A 45 0.87 10.55 -1.56
C ILE A 45 1.64 10.62 -0.23
N ALA A 46 1.49 11.72 0.52
CA ALA A 46 2.12 11.89 1.83
C ALA A 46 1.60 10.89 2.87
N ALA A 47 0.27 10.71 2.98
CA ALA A 47 -0.33 9.76 3.91
C ALA A 47 0.15 8.32 3.64
N ALA A 48 0.00 7.87 2.39
CA ALA A 48 0.40 6.53 1.97
C ALA A 48 1.92 6.33 2.14
N GLY A 49 2.73 7.33 1.76
CA GLY A 49 4.18 7.33 1.94
C GLY A 49 4.59 7.18 3.41
N VAL A 50 4.00 7.97 4.31
CA VAL A 50 4.26 7.88 5.76
C VAL A 50 3.85 6.51 6.29
N TYR A 51 2.67 6.01 5.92
CA TYR A 51 2.21 4.68 6.34
C TYR A 51 3.17 3.57 5.90
N VAL A 52 3.58 3.58 4.62
CA VAL A 52 4.49 2.59 4.04
C VAL A 52 5.85 2.67 4.73
N VAL A 53 6.49 3.83 4.72
CA VAL A 53 7.85 4.01 5.27
C VAL A 53 7.89 3.66 6.75
N TRP A 54 6.94 4.14 7.54
CA TRP A 54 6.88 3.84 8.96
C TRP A 54 6.71 2.32 9.18
N THR A 55 5.78 1.69 8.46
CA THR A 55 5.55 0.24 8.59
C THR A 55 6.80 -0.57 8.20
N GLN A 56 7.48 -0.19 7.13
CA GLN A 56 8.73 -0.85 6.70
C GLN A 56 9.86 -0.70 7.73
N VAL A 57 10.03 0.49 8.32
CA VAL A 57 11.04 0.74 9.37
C VAL A 57 10.81 -0.14 10.60
N ILE A 58 9.55 -0.40 10.97
CA ILE A 58 9.23 -1.30 12.08
C ILE A 58 9.56 -2.76 11.72
N PHE A 59 9.23 -3.18 10.51
CA PHE A 59 9.34 -4.58 10.09
C PHE A 59 10.76 -5.02 9.76
N PHE A 60 11.62 -4.12 9.28
CA PHE A 60 12.95 -4.46 8.76
C PHE A 60 13.86 -5.21 9.76
N GLY A 61 13.66 -4.98 11.07
CA GLY A 61 14.48 -5.59 12.13
C GLY A 61 13.80 -6.72 12.91
N MET A 62 12.57 -7.12 12.56
CA MET A 62 11.83 -8.09 13.36
C MET A 62 12.30 -9.52 13.09
N ASN A 63 12.56 -10.26 14.17
CA ASN A 63 12.68 -11.72 14.12
C ASN A 63 11.30 -12.39 14.16
N ALA A 64 11.26 -13.72 13.98
CA ALA A 64 10.02 -14.49 13.92
C ALA A 64 9.13 -14.32 15.17
N ASP A 65 9.71 -14.36 16.37
CA ASP A 65 8.96 -14.19 17.63
C ASP A 65 8.34 -12.78 17.73
N GLN A 66 9.09 -11.75 17.35
CA GLN A 66 8.61 -10.37 17.30
C GLN A 66 7.50 -10.22 16.25
N THR A 67 7.65 -10.84 15.06
CA THR A 67 6.62 -10.87 14.02
C THR A 67 5.36 -11.55 14.56
N ARG A 68 5.47 -12.71 15.21
CA ARG A 68 4.34 -13.43 15.81
C ARG A 68 3.61 -12.59 16.83
N ILE A 69 4.33 -12.02 17.80
CA ILE A 69 3.76 -11.16 18.85
C ILE A 69 3.04 -9.96 18.23
N TRP A 70 3.62 -9.35 17.19
CA TRP A 70 2.98 -8.21 16.53
C TRP A 70 1.72 -8.65 15.75
N ALA A 71 1.80 -9.75 15.02
CA ALA A 71 0.74 -10.24 14.13
C ALA A 71 -0.51 -10.70 14.90
N THR A 72 -0.34 -11.27 16.09
CA THR A 72 -1.44 -11.79 16.91
C THR A 72 -2.02 -10.78 17.90
N ARG A 73 -1.47 -9.56 17.99
CA ARG A 73 -2.10 -8.49 18.79
C ARG A 73 -3.51 -8.20 18.24
N GLU A 74 -4.47 -8.13 19.15
CA GLU A 74 -5.83 -7.67 18.86
C GLU A 74 -5.77 -6.21 18.40
N ASP A 75 -5.68 -6.02 17.09
CA ASP A 75 -5.90 -4.75 16.42
C ASP A 75 -7.15 -4.92 15.56
N PRO A 76 -8.05 -3.92 15.53
CA PRO A 76 -9.31 -3.99 14.78
C PRO A 76 -9.04 -3.83 13.26
N THR A 77 -8.35 -4.82 12.69
CA THR A 77 -7.61 -4.74 11.42
C THR A 77 -8.47 -4.95 10.18
N ARG A 78 -9.61 -5.65 10.29
CA ARG A 78 -10.46 -5.95 9.12
C ARG A 78 -11.08 -4.69 8.52
N TRP A 79 -11.80 -3.88 9.31
CA TRP A 79 -12.41 -2.65 8.78
C TRP A 79 -11.37 -1.61 8.35
N VAL A 80 -10.22 -1.57 9.05
CA VAL A 80 -9.09 -0.72 8.68
C VAL A 80 -8.51 -1.14 7.33
N ALA A 81 -8.36 -2.44 7.09
CA ALA A 81 -7.90 -2.98 5.82
C ALA A 81 -8.84 -2.60 4.67
N ASP A 82 -10.13 -2.82 4.85
CA ASP A 82 -11.14 -2.47 3.86
C ASP A 82 -11.14 -0.95 3.57
N ALA A 83 -11.02 -0.13 4.62
CA ALA A 83 -10.96 1.33 4.47
C ALA A 83 -9.71 1.79 3.71
N VAL A 84 -8.53 1.20 3.99
CA VAL A 84 -7.28 1.52 3.28
C VAL A 84 -7.36 1.09 1.82
N ILE A 85 -7.85 -0.12 1.54
CA ILE A 85 -8.01 -0.62 0.16
C ILE A 85 -8.99 0.25 -0.61
N LEU A 86 -10.14 0.60 -0.02
CA LEU A 86 -11.13 1.48 -0.64
C LEU A 86 -10.55 2.86 -0.92
N SER A 87 -9.88 3.45 0.06
CA SER A 87 -9.26 4.78 -0.07
C SER A 87 -8.17 4.78 -1.13
N ALA A 88 -7.33 3.73 -1.16
CA ALA A 88 -6.29 3.55 -2.18
C ALA A 88 -6.90 3.38 -3.57
N SER A 89 -8.00 2.65 -3.71
CA SER A 89 -8.71 2.49 -4.98
C SER A 89 -9.28 3.82 -5.48
N ILE A 90 -9.95 4.58 -4.62
CA ILE A 90 -10.49 5.92 -4.95
C ILE A 90 -9.36 6.88 -5.33
N ALA A 91 -8.27 6.92 -4.55
CA ALA A 91 -7.13 7.76 -4.84
C ALA A 91 -6.47 7.38 -6.17
N SER A 92 -6.32 6.09 -6.45
CA SER A 92 -5.79 5.61 -7.74
C SER A 92 -6.65 6.07 -8.91
N LEU A 93 -7.99 5.95 -8.83
CA LEU A 93 -8.90 6.47 -9.86
C LEU A 93 -8.72 7.99 -10.05
N GLY A 94 -8.58 8.74 -8.96
CA GLY A 94 -8.22 10.15 -9.01
C GLY A 94 -6.90 10.38 -9.76
N GLY A 95 -5.86 9.61 -9.43
CA GLY A 95 -4.56 9.66 -10.11
C GLY A 95 -4.64 9.39 -11.61
N VAL A 96 -5.48 8.42 -12.04
CA VAL A 96 -5.77 8.20 -13.48
C VAL A 96 -6.37 9.43 -14.12
N GLY A 97 -7.38 10.02 -13.47
CA GLY A 97 -8.02 11.25 -13.95
C GLY A 97 -7.01 12.38 -14.17
N TYR A 98 -6.00 12.50 -13.30
CA TYR A 98 -4.92 13.48 -13.47
C TYR A 98 -4.07 13.22 -14.71
N VAL A 99 -3.68 11.96 -14.95
CA VAL A 99 -2.85 11.66 -16.12
C VAL A 99 -3.64 11.84 -17.41
N VAL A 100 -4.91 11.45 -17.44
CA VAL A 100 -5.79 11.70 -18.59
C VAL A 100 -5.97 13.21 -18.82
N ALA A 101 -6.21 14.00 -17.77
CA ALA A 101 -6.33 15.46 -17.90
C ALA A 101 -5.02 16.11 -18.36
N ALA A 102 -3.87 15.58 -17.95
CA ALA A 102 -2.56 16.02 -18.39
C ALA A 102 -2.37 15.81 -19.90
N THR A 103 -2.73 14.64 -20.44
CA THR A 103 -2.53 14.35 -21.87
C THR A 103 -3.39 15.25 -22.76
N SER A 104 -4.61 15.61 -22.32
CA SER A 104 -5.53 16.49 -23.05
C SER A 104 -5.13 17.98 -23.09
N ARG A 105 -4.18 18.45 -22.27
CA ARG A 105 -3.78 19.87 -22.20
C ARG A 105 -2.33 20.07 -22.67
N ALA A 106 -2.02 21.20 -23.32
CA ALA A 106 -0.65 21.58 -23.68
C ALA A 106 -0.04 22.51 -22.61
N GLY A 107 1.26 22.35 -22.29
CA GLY A 107 2.02 23.24 -21.38
C GLY A 107 2.62 22.55 -20.14
N ALA A 108 3.52 23.24 -19.42
CA ALA A 108 4.27 22.69 -18.28
C ALA A 108 3.41 22.19 -17.11
N GLU A 109 2.21 22.75 -16.93
CA GLU A 109 1.25 22.30 -15.91
C GLU A 109 0.70 20.88 -16.17
N SER A 110 0.76 20.41 -17.42
CA SER A 110 0.41 19.03 -17.82
C SER A 110 1.38 18.02 -17.19
N GLY A 111 2.69 18.29 -17.25
CA GLY A 111 3.71 17.39 -16.70
C GLY A 111 3.59 17.21 -15.19
N GLN A 112 3.30 18.29 -14.45
CA GLN A 112 3.12 18.22 -12.99
C GLN A 112 1.90 17.37 -12.61
N ALA A 113 0.77 17.54 -13.31
CA ALA A 113 -0.43 16.74 -13.06
C ALA A 113 -0.19 15.25 -13.33
N ALA A 114 0.53 14.93 -14.41
CA ALA A 114 0.94 13.57 -14.72
C ALA A 114 1.80 12.93 -13.62
N VAL A 115 2.82 13.66 -13.14
CA VAL A 115 3.68 13.17 -12.04
C VAL A 115 2.88 12.90 -10.78
N VAL A 116 1.98 13.82 -10.39
CA VAL A 116 1.10 13.61 -9.23
C VAL A 116 0.22 12.38 -9.43
N GLY A 117 -0.35 12.18 -10.63
CA GLY A 117 -1.13 11.00 -10.95
C GLY A 117 -0.34 9.69 -10.79
N ILE A 118 0.85 9.62 -11.40
CA ILE A 118 1.74 8.44 -11.31
C ILE A 118 2.13 8.14 -9.85
N LEU A 119 2.57 9.16 -9.11
CA LEU A 119 2.95 9.01 -7.71
C LEU A 119 1.77 8.59 -6.83
N THR A 120 0.57 9.07 -7.12
CA THR A 120 -0.66 8.67 -6.40
C THR A 120 -0.92 7.18 -6.57
N VAL A 121 -0.87 6.68 -7.80
CA VAL A 121 -1.11 5.25 -8.07
C VAL A 121 0.00 4.38 -7.49
N ALA A 122 1.27 4.79 -7.64
CA ALA A 122 2.40 4.08 -7.04
C ALA A 122 2.29 4.01 -5.50
N ALA A 123 1.96 5.13 -4.86
CA ALA A 123 1.78 5.18 -3.41
C ALA A 123 0.61 4.28 -2.94
N SER A 124 -0.51 4.26 -3.67
CA SER A 124 -1.61 3.33 -3.43
C SER A 124 -1.18 1.87 -3.54
N TRP A 125 -0.40 1.52 -4.57
CA TRP A 125 0.12 0.17 -4.79
C TRP A 125 0.98 -0.29 -3.61
N PHE A 126 1.97 0.50 -3.20
CA PHE A 126 2.80 0.18 -2.03
C PHE A 126 2.01 0.08 -0.73
N ALA A 127 1.01 0.95 -0.51
CA ALA A 127 0.17 0.91 0.68
C ALA A 127 -0.65 -0.38 0.77
N VAL A 128 -1.25 -0.82 -0.35
CA VAL A 128 -2.03 -2.06 -0.42
C VAL A 128 -1.15 -3.27 -0.11
N HIS A 129 0.02 -3.41 -0.73
CA HIS A 129 0.90 -4.57 -0.47
C HIS A 129 1.52 -4.57 0.92
N THR A 130 1.83 -3.39 1.46
CA THR A 130 2.27 -3.25 2.87
C THR A 130 1.17 -3.69 3.82
N LEU A 131 -0.09 -3.40 3.50
CA LEU A 131 -1.22 -3.86 4.30
C LEU A 131 -1.41 -5.38 4.22
N PHE A 132 -1.36 -5.95 3.02
CA PHE A 132 -1.48 -7.40 2.83
C PHE A 132 -0.32 -8.17 3.48
N THR A 133 0.88 -7.59 3.55
CA THR A 133 2.02 -8.14 4.30
C THR A 133 1.63 -8.43 5.76
N GLY A 134 1.04 -7.44 6.45
CA GLY A 134 0.57 -7.61 7.81
C GLY A 134 -0.61 -8.57 7.93
N HIS A 135 -1.47 -8.61 6.91
CA HIS A 135 -2.61 -9.52 6.87
C HIS A 135 -2.19 -10.99 6.73
N TYR A 136 -1.21 -11.30 5.86
CA TYR A 136 -0.66 -12.65 5.75
C TYR A 136 0.04 -13.09 7.03
N ALA A 137 0.84 -12.21 7.65
CA ALA A 137 1.48 -12.51 8.93
C ALA A 137 0.44 -12.86 10.00
N ARG A 138 -0.67 -12.11 10.06
CA ARG A 138 -1.78 -12.38 10.98
C ARG A 138 -2.45 -13.71 10.69
N LEU A 139 -2.80 -14.00 9.43
CA LEU A 139 -3.42 -15.27 9.06
C LEU A 139 -2.52 -16.45 9.43
N TYR A 140 -1.22 -16.35 9.13
CA TYR A 140 -0.26 -17.40 9.44
C TYR A 140 -0.10 -17.65 10.94
N TYR A 141 -0.03 -16.58 11.74
CA TYR A 141 0.23 -16.73 13.18
C TYR A 141 -1.02 -16.88 14.06
N SER A 142 -2.22 -16.66 13.51
CA SER A 142 -3.48 -16.78 14.26
C SER A 142 -4.15 -18.15 14.13
N ASP A 143 -3.86 -18.89 13.05
CA ASP A 143 -4.37 -20.24 12.82
C ASP A 143 -3.24 -21.29 12.99
N ASP A 144 -3.60 -22.52 13.35
CA ASP A 144 -2.71 -23.68 13.39
C ASP A 144 -3.34 -24.84 12.61
N PRO A 145 -2.76 -25.27 11.47
CA PRO A 145 -1.51 -24.80 10.87
C PRO A 145 -1.64 -23.41 10.21
N GLY A 146 -0.54 -22.65 10.16
CA GLY A 146 -0.51 -21.28 9.58
C GLY A 146 -0.74 -21.17 8.06
N GLY A 147 -0.74 -22.29 7.33
CA GLY A 147 -1.29 -22.36 5.97
C GLY A 147 -0.50 -21.74 4.81
N ILE A 148 0.70 -21.21 5.07
CA ILE A 148 1.69 -20.80 4.04
C ILE A 148 2.97 -21.59 4.31
N ASP A 149 3.40 -22.41 3.36
CA ASP A 149 4.68 -23.12 3.43
C ASP A 149 5.76 -22.28 2.73
N PHE A 150 6.78 -21.89 3.48
CA PHE A 150 7.95 -21.15 2.97
C PHE A 150 9.14 -22.07 2.67
N HIS A 151 9.01 -23.38 2.92
CA HIS A 151 10.06 -24.39 2.78
C HIS A 151 11.35 -24.06 3.56
N ASP A 152 11.20 -23.36 4.68
CA ASP A 152 12.28 -22.99 5.59
C ASP A 152 12.03 -23.65 6.97
N PRO A 153 13.03 -24.27 7.62
CA PRO A 153 12.91 -24.77 9.00
C PRO A 153 12.65 -23.66 10.02
N GLU A 154 13.03 -22.42 9.72
CA GLU A 154 12.87 -21.28 10.62
C GLU A 154 11.47 -20.66 10.46
N PRO A 155 10.80 -20.27 11.57
CA PRO A 155 9.50 -19.64 11.45
C PRO A 155 9.58 -18.31 10.68
N PRO A 156 8.59 -17.98 9.83
CA PRO A 156 8.67 -16.85 8.90
C PRO A 156 8.61 -15.49 9.62
N ARG A 157 9.44 -14.55 9.19
CA ARG A 157 9.43 -13.16 9.67
C ARG A 157 8.67 -12.27 8.70
N PHE A 158 8.53 -10.99 9.05
CA PHE A 158 7.82 -10.01 8.23
C PHE A 158 8.23 -9.96 6.75
N ARG A 159 9.53 -10.15 6.47
CA ARG A 159 10.05 -10.13 5.11
C ARG A 159 9.50 -11.25 4.24
N ASP A 160 9.20 -12.40 4.83
CA ASP A 160 8.68 -13.56 4.09
C ASP A 160 7.21 -13.33 3.72
N PHE A 161 6.43 -12.72 4.61
CA PHE A 161 5.07 -12.26 4.28
C PHE A 161 5.07 -11.09 3.29
N ALA A 162 6.08 -10.21 3.35
CA ALA A 162 6.26 -9.15 2.37
C ALA A 162 6.59 -9.75 1.00
N TYR A 163 7.44 -10.77 0.95
CA TYR A 163 7.72 -11.53 -0.26
C TYR A 163 6.41 -12.06 -0.87
N VAL A 164 5.58 -12.78 -0.11
CA VAL A 164 4.29 -13.26 -0.60
C VAL A 164 3.41 -12.10 -1.10
N ALA A 165 3.27 -11.03 -0.32
CA ALA A 165 2.38 -9.92 -0.68
C ALA A 165 2.83 -9.19 -1.96
N PHE A 166 4.11 -8.86 -2.07
CA PHE A 166 4.62 -8.13 -3.22
C PHE A 166 4.73 -9.02 -4.46
N THR A 167 5.03 -10.31 -4.31
CA THR A 167 5.05 -11.25 -5.44
C THR A 167 3.63 -11.49 -5.98
N VAL A 168 2.61 -11.63 -5.11
CA VAL A 168 1.21 -11.61 -5.56
C VAL A 168 0.86 -10.29 -6.24
N GLY A 169 1.37 -9.15 -5.76
CA GLY A 169 1.14 -7.85 -6.37
C GLY A 169 1.79 -7.65 -7.75
N MET A 170 3.00 -8.17 -7.95
CA MET A 170 3.81 -7.97 -9.16
C MET A 170 3.56 -9.01 -10.24
N THR A 171 3.39 -10.28 -9.86
CA THR A 171 3.34 -11.42 -10.79
C THR A 171 2.09 -12.28 -10.62
N TYR A 172 1.17 -11.92 -9.72
CA TYR A 172 -0.07 -12.65 -9.39
C TYR A 172 0.10 -14.12 -8.98
N GLN A 173 1.34 -14.60 -8.83
CA GLN A 173 1.68 -15.93 -8.35
C GLN A 173 3.00 -15.89 -7.59
N VAL A 174 3.08 -16.59 -6.46
CA VAL A 174 4.32 -16.98 -5.78
C VAL A 174 4.64 -18.41 -6.20
N SER A 175 5.78 -18.65 -6.85
CA SER A 175 6.09 -19.96 -7.45
C SER A 175 6.70 -20.96 -6.46
N ASP A 176 7.19 -20.48 -5.33
CA ASP A 176 8.01 -21.20 -4.36
C ASP A 176 7.41 -21.23 -2.95
N THR A 177 6.19 -20.71 -2.75
CA THR A 177 5.47 -20.84 -1.46
C THR A 177 4.12 -21.49 -1.67
N GLU A 178 3.82 -22.57 -0.95
CA GLU A 178 2.55 -23.28 -1.08
C GLU A 178 1.48 -22.70 -0.14
N ILE A 179 0.29 -22.42 -0.68
CA ILE A 179 -0.86 -21.98 0.11
C ILE A 179 -1.74 -23.18 0.44
N ASN A 180 -1.67 -23.62 1.69
CA ASN A 180 -2.26 -24.88 2.17
C ASN A 180 -3.65 -24.72 2.78
N LEU A 181 -4.07 -23.49 3.13
CA LEU A 181 -5.41 -23.21 3.66
C LEU A 181 -6.32 -22.49 2.67
N THR A 182 -7.56 -22.99 2.54
CA THR A 182 -8.61 -22.39 1.69
C THR A 182 -8.94 -20.94 2.08
N SER A 183 -8.92 -20.61 3.38
CA SER A 183 -9.13 -19.24 3.88
C SER A 183 -8.06 -18.28 3.36
N ILE A 184 -6.80 -18.72 3.31
CA ILE A 184 -5.68 -17.93 2.79
C ILE A 184 -5.76 -17.83 1.26
N ARG A 185 -6.15 -18.90 0.55
CA ARG A 185 -6.39 -18.85 -0.91
C ARG A 185 -7.44 -17.80 -1.29
N GLY A 186 -8.53 -17.71 -0.53
CA GLY A 186 -9.55 -16.66 -0.74
C GLY A 186 -9.00 -15.24 -0.56
N THR A 187 -8.07 -15.06 0.38
CA THR A 187 -7.36 -13.79 0.60
C THR A 187 -6.40 -13.47 -0.54
N VAL A 188 -5.61 -14.45 -0.99
CA VAL A 188 -4.72 -14.33 -2.15
C VAL A 188 -5.51 -13.95 -3.40
N LEU A 189 -6.68 -14.58 -3.64
CA LEU A 189 -7.53 -14.24 -4.78
C LEU A 189 -8.00 -12.78 -4.73
N ARG A 190 -8.48 -12.31 -3.57
CA ARG A 190 -8.89 -10.90 -3.40
C ARG A 190 -7.72 -9.96 -3.63
N HIS A 191 -6.56 -10.27 -3.06
CA HIS A 191 -5.34 -9.49 -3.23
C HIS A 191 -4.93 -9.42 -4.70
N ALA A 192 -4.90 -10.55 -5.41
CA ALA A 192 -4.55 -10.62 -6.82
C ALA A 192 -5.51 -9.82 -7.69
N LEU A 193 -6.83 -9.89 -7.46
CA LEU A 193 -7.82 -9.10 -8.22
C LEU A 193 -7.65 -7.59 -8.02
N ILE A 194 -7.43 -7.14 -6.78
CA ILE A 194 -7.17 -5.72 -6.47
C ILE A 194 -5.85 -5.27 -7.13
N SER A 195 -4.82 -6.11 -7.04
CA SER A 195 -3.50 -5.84 -7.63
C SER A 195 -3.57 -5.76 -9.15
N TYR A 196 -4.35 -6.65 -9.77
CA TYR A 196 -4.60 -6.64 -11.21
C TYR A 196 -5.24 -5.34 -11.68
N LEU A 197 -6.28 -4.89 -10.98
CA LEU A 197 -6.94 -3.63 -11.31
C LEU A 197 -5.99 -2.44 -11.18
N LEU A 198 -5.23 -2.35 -10.08
CA LEU A 198 -4.24 -1.30 -9.87
C LEU A 198 -3.13 -1.34 -10.92
N GLY A 199 -2.59 -2.52 -11.22
CA GLY A 199 -1.54 -2.71 -12.22
C GLY A 199 -1.99 -2.36 -13.64
N ALA A 200 -3.20 -2.79 -14.03
CA ALA A 200 -3.79 -2.45 -15.32
C ALA A 200 -3.98 -0.93 -15.47
N VAL A 201 -4.40 -0.28 -14.39
CA VAL A 201 -4.52 1.18 -14.33
C VAL A 201 -3.17 1.88 -14.52
N VAL A 202 -2.12 1.47 -13.79
CA VAL A 202 -0.76 2.02 -13.95
C VAL A 202 -0.28 1.88 -15.40
N LEU A 203 -0.48 0.69 -15.98
CA LEU A 203 -0.04 0.40 -17.33
C LEU A 203 -0.76 1.30 -18.35
N ALA A 204 -2.09 1.39 -18.27
CA ALA A 204 -2.89 2.23 -19.16
C ALA A 204 -2.49 3.71 -19.05
N VAL A 205 -2.28 4.20 -17.82
CA VAL A 205 -1.82 5.55 -17.52
C VAL A 205 -0.45 5.82 -18.14
N THR A 206 0.49 4.89 -18.00
CA THR A 206 1.86 5.02 -18.52
C THR A 206 1.87 5.05 -20.05
N ILE A 207 1.10 4.18 -20.70
CA ILE A 207 0.96 4.16 -22.17
C ILE A 207 0.38 5.49 -22.67
N ASN A 208 -0.71 5.96 -22.06
CA ASN A 208 -1.36 7.21 -22.44
C ASN A 208 -0.43 8.41 -22.26
N LEU A 209 0.37 8.43 -21.19
CA LEU A 209 1.37 9.46 -20.96
C LEU A 209 2.42 9.48 -22.08
N ILE A 210 3.02 8.32 -22.40
CA ILE A 210 4.06 8.20 -23.43
C ILE A 210 3.49 8.61 -24.79
N ALA A 211 2.30 8.12 -25.16
CA ALA A 211 1.64 8.48 -26.41
C ALA A 211 1.31 9.99 -26.48
N GLY A 212 0.86 10.58 -25.37
CA GLY A 212 0.56 12.01 -25.28
C GLY A 212 1.79 12.91 -25.32
N LEU A 213 2.94 12.45 -24.83
CA LEU A 213 4.22 13.15 -24.91
C LEU A 213 4.84 13.02 -26.31
N SER A 214 4.83 11.81 -26.88
CA SER A 214 5.37 11.54 -28.22
C SER A 214 4.59 12.22 -29.33
N SER A 215 3.30 12.52 -29.14
CA SER A 215 2.49 13.26 -30.13
C SER A 215 2.70 14.79 -30.08
N LYS A 216 3.43 15.29 -29.07
CA LYS A 216 3.74 16.72 -28.88
C LYS A 216 5.21 17.07 -29.16
N LEU A 217 6.05 16.07 -29.42
CA LEU A 217 7.43 16.19 -29.92
C LEU A 217 7.43 16.10 -31.44
#